data_AF-A0AAD8ICX4-F1
#
_entry.id   AF-A0AAD8ICX4-F1
#
_cell.length_a   1.000
_cell.length_b   1.000
_cell.length_c   1.000
_cell.angle_alpha   90.00
_cell.angle_beta   90.00
_cell.angle_gamma   90.00
#
_symmetry.space_group_name_H-M   'P 1'
#
loop_
_entity.id
_entity.type
_entity.pdbx_description
1 polymer ?
#
loop_
_entity_poly.entity_id
_entity_poly.type
_entity_poly.pdbx_seq_one_letter_code
_entity_poly.pdbx_strand_id
1 'polypeptide(L)'
;MSIPHVLAIPYPAQGHVIPMMELLQRFAKQGFKVTMVNTEFIHKRVMQTLNEKDSNVVDTIHMTSIPDGLGPSDDRNDFVIALKAIFEVMPRKLEELIEKINETDDNKITCLVADENMGWAFKVAEKFGIKKVAFWHASTALLATSFNITKLIVLKEFNIVLQD
;
A
#
# COMPACT_ATOMS: atom_id res chain seq x y z
N MET A 1 -7.22 -0.50 -27.47
CA MET A 1 -7.74 -1.16 -26.25
C MET A 1 -7.09 -0.48 -25.06
N SER A 2 -7.84 -0.13 -24.01
CA SER A 2 -7.25 0.48 -22.81
C SER A 2 -6.35 -0.53 -22.10
N ILE A 3 -5.16 -0.12 -21.70
CA ILE A 3 -4.24 -0.94 -20.92
C ILE A 3 -4.77 -0.99 -19.48
N PRO A 4 -4.89 -2.17 -18.84
CA PRO A 4 -5.29 -2.24 -17.44
C PRO A 4 -4.28 -1.50 -16.55
N HIS A 5 -4.79 -0.54 -15.79
CA HIS A 5 -4.00 0.27 -14.87
C HIS A 5 -4.20 -0.22 -13.43
N VAL A 6 -3.12 -0.67 -12.81
CA VAL A 6 -3.03 -1.10 -11.42
C VAL A 6 -2.50 0.05 -10.57
N LEU A 7 -3.27 0.45 -9.55
CA LEU A 7 -2.81 1.28 -8.46
C LEU A 7 -2.39 0.38 -7.30
N ALA A 8 -1.24 0.61 -6.70
CA ALA A 8 -0.77 -0.16 -5.56
C ALA A 8 -0.41 0.70 -4.36
N ILE A 9 -0.84 0.27 -3.17
CA ILE A 9 -0.58 0.95 -1.91
C ILE A 9 0.03 -0.03 -0.89
N PRO A 10 1.36 0.01 -0.68
CA PRO A 10 2.01 -0.74 0.38
C PRO A 10 1.73 -0.13 1.75
N TYR A 11 1.94 -0.90 2.81
CA TYR A 11 2.14 -0.34 4.13
C TYR A 11 3.49 0.42 4.18
N PRO A 12 3.60 1.58 4.85
CA PRO A 12 4.79 2.45 4.78
C PRO A 12 5.96 1.95 5.64
N ALA A 13 6.39 0.71 5.41
CA ALA A 13 7.58 0.11 5.99
C ALA A 13 8.37 -0.64 4.92
N GLN A 14 9.70 -0.67 5.05
CA GLN A 14 10.61 -1.23 4.03
C GLN A 14 10.26 -2.69 3.68
N GLY A 15 9.92 -3.51 4.68
CA GLY A 15 9.54 -4.92 4.50
C GLY A 15 8.30 -5.14 3.62
N HIS A 16 7.47 -4.11 3.44
CA HIS A 16 6.24 -4.16 2.64
C HIS A 16 6.43 -3.49 1.27
N VAL A 17 7.16 -2.37 1.22
CA VAL A 17 7.43 -1.61 -0.01
C VAL A 17 8.20 -2.43 -1.04
N ILE A 18 9.27 -3.12 -0.62
CA ILE A 18 10.12 -3.87 -1.56
C ILE A 18 9.36 -5.02 -2.24
N PRO A 19 8.66 -5.93 -1.51
CA PRO A 19 7.88 -6.98 -2.14
C PRO A 19 6.77 -6.47 -3.07
N MET A 20 6.11 -5.37 -2.71
CA MET A 20 5.10 -4.74 -3.57
C MET A 20 5.74 -4.26 -4.88
N MET A 21 6.91 -3.61 -4.80
CA MET A 21 7.63 -3.14 -5.98
C MET A 21 8.02 -4.29 -6.92
N GLU A 22 8.51 -5.42 -6.37
CA GLU A 22 8.81 -6.64 -7.14
C GLU A 22 7.57 -7.22 -7.84
N LEU A 23 6.41 -7.23 -7.16
CA LEU A 23 5.14 -7.62 -7.76
C LEU A 23 4.77 -6.72 -8.94
N LEU A 24 4.88 -5.40 -8.77
CA LEU A 24 4.54 -4.42 -9.81
C LEU A 24 5.45 -4.51 -11.03
N GLN A 25 6.74 -4.80 -10.85
CA GLN A 25 7.64 -5.05 -11.98
C GLN A 25 7.17 -6.24 -12.83
N ARG A 26 6.63 -7.29 -12.20
CA ARG A 26 6.08 -8.45 -12.93
C ARG A 26 4.80 -8.10 -13.68
N PHE A 27 3.95 -7.25 -13.12
CA PHE A 27 2.77 -6.74 -13.82
C PHE A 27 3.16 -5.87 -15.00
N ALA A 28 4.12 -4.96 -14.83
CA ALA A 28 4.57 -4.11 -15.93
C ALA A 28 5.19 -4.91 -17.08
N LYS A 29 5.98 -5.97 -16.78
CA LYS A 29 6.48 -6.93 -17.78
C LYS A 29 5.37 -7.68 -18.54
N GLN A 30 4.18 -7.79 -17.97
CA GLN A 30 3.00 -8.38 -18.62
C GLN A 30 2.15 -7.33 -19.38
N GLY A 31 2.63 -6.08 -19.49
CA GLY A 31 1.97 -5.01 -20.22
C GLY A 31 0.93 -4.24 -19.42
N PHE A 32 0.86 -4.41 -18.09
CA PHE A 32 0.02 -3.57 -17.23
C PHE A 32 0.66 -2.20 -17.02
N LYS A 33 -0.16 -1.16 -16.97
CA LYS A 33 0.28 0.12 -16.42
C LYS A 33 0.24 0.01 -14.91
N VAL A 34 1.30 0.41 -14.22
CA VAL A 34 1.39 0.29 -12.76
C VAL A 34 1.79 1.61 -12.12
N THR A 35 1.01 2.02 -11.12
CA THR A 35 1.29 3.18 -10.28
C THR A 35 1.43 2.74 -8.82
N MET A 36 2.54 3.09 -8.20
CA MET A 36 2.80 2.81 -6.78
C MET A 36 2.65 4.10 -5.96
N VAL A 37 1.79 4.06 -4.94
CA VAL A 37 1.51 5.18 -4.05
C VAL A 37 2.25 4.98 -2.73
N ASN A 38 3.23 5.84 -2.47
CA ASN A 38 3.92 5.89 -1.18
C ASN A 38 3.38 7.04 -0.31
N THR A 39 3.73 7.06 0.97
CA THR A 39 3.64 8.33 1.72
C THR A 39 4.73 9.27 1.22
N GLU A 40 4.52 10.58 1.31
CA GLU A 40 5.54 11.57 0.92
C GLU A 40 6.90 11.34 1.61
N PHE A 41 6.87 10.94 2.89
CA PHE A 41 8.07 10.61 3.65
C PHE A 41 8.82 9.42 3.05
N ILE A 42 8.12 8.32 2.76
CA ILE A 42 8.72 7.12 2.17
C ILE A 42 9.17 7.39 0.73
N HIS A 43 8.35 8.11 -0.04
CA HIS A 43 8.63 8.46 -1.43
C HIS A 43 9.98 9.20 -1.56
N LYS A 44 10.23 10.21 -0.73
CA LYS A 44 11.49 10.95 -0.74
C LYS A 44 12.70 10.03 -0.53
N ARG A 45 12.61 9.10 0.43
CA ARG A 45 13.69 8.14 0.74
C ARG A 45 13.92 7.15 -0.41
N VAL A 46 12.84 6.62 -0.98
CA VAL A 46 12.91 5.70 -2.12
C VAL A 46 13.54 6.37 -3.33
N MET A 47 13.08 7.58 -3.69
CA MET A 47 13.61 8.31 -4.84
C MET A 47 15.09 8.70 -4.67
N GLN A 48 15.51 9.07 -3.47
CA GLN A 48 16.94 9.32 -3.18
C GLN A 48 17.79 8.07 -3.47
N THR A 49 17.38 6.90 -2.99
CA THR A 49 18.12 5.65 -3.21
C THR A 49 18.10 5.17 -4.67
N LEU A 50 16.99 5.36 -5.39
CA LEU A 50 16.89 4.94 -6.79
C LEU A 50 17.74 5.82 -7.72
N ASN A 51 17.77 7.14 -7.47
CA ASN A 51 18.60 8.08 -8.24
C ASN A 51 20.10 7.79 -8.07
N GLU A 52 20.53 7.31 -6.91
CA GLU A 52 21.93 6.92 -6.65
C GLU A 52 22.35 5.64 -7.37
N LYS A 53 21.39 4.78 -7.74
CA LYS A 53 21.65 3.42 -8.25
C LYS A 53 21.41 3.24 -9.76
N ASP A 54 21.09 4.32 -10.47
CA ASP A 54 20.80 4.32 -11.93
C ASP A 54 19.89 3.16 -12.33
N SER A 55 18.77 3.02 -11.62
CA SER A 55 17.92 1.83 -11.72
C SER A 55 16.80 1.99 -12.75
N ASN A 56 16.74 1.08 -13.74
CA ASN A 56 15.64 0.96 -14.72
C ASN A 56 14.25 0.71 -14.09
N VAL A 57 14.17 0.55 -12.77
CA VAL A 57 12.90 0.39 -12.02
C VAL A 57 12.02 1.63 -12.16
N VAL A 58 12.63 2.81 -12.24
CA VAL A 58 11.93 4.10 -12.38
C VAL A 58 11.20 4.20 -13.73
N ASP A 59 11.71 3.53 -14.77
CA ASP A 59 11.10 3.58 -16.11
C ASP A 59 9.88 2.67 -16.24
N THR A 60 9.73 1.69 -15.34
CA THR A 60 8.69 0.65 -15.48
C THR A 60 7.52 0.84 -14.49
N ILE A 61 7.74 1.53 -13.37
CA ILE A 61 6.72 1.78 -12.35
C ILE A 61 6.55 3.28 -12.14
N HIS A 62 5.34 3.78 -12.33
CA HIS A 62 5.04 5.17 -12.00
C HIS A 62 4.95 5.34 -10.48
N MET A 63 5.95 5.96 -9.86
CA MET A 63 5.92 6.24 -8.42
C MET A 63 5.26 7.60 -8.16
N THR A 64 4.31 7.62 -7.24
CA THR A 64 3.67 8.84 -6.74
C THR A 64 3.59 8.81 -5.22
N SER A 65 3.10 9.90 -4.63
CA SER A 65 2.95 10.02 -3.18
C SER A 65 1.72 10.79 -2.75
N ILE A 66 1.23 10.45 -1.56
CA ILE A 66 0.20 11.20 -0.83
C ILE A 66 0.67 11.51 0.59
N PRO A 67 0.18 12.59 1.23
CA PRO A 67 0.56 12.90 2.61
C PRO A 67 -0.06 11.87 3.58
N ASP A 68 0.72 11.48 4.58
CA ASP A 68 0.31 10.57 5.66
C ASP A 68 -0.36 11.28 6.83
N GLY A 69 -0.45 12.62 6.79
CA GLY A 69 -1.03 13.44 7.84
C GLY A 69 -0.04 13.91 8.90
N LEU A 70 1.22 13.49 8.83
CA LEU A 70 2.27 13.93 9.75
C LEU A 70 3.13 15.04 9.15
N GLY A 71 3.40 16.05 9.97
CA GLY A 71 4.36 17.11 9.67
C GLY A 71 5.80 16.60 9.61
N PRO A 72 6.75 17.42 9.11
CA PRO A 72 8.16 17.02 8.98
C PRO A 72 8.83 16.67 10.31
N SER A 73 8.42 17.30 11.41
CA SER A 73 9.01 17.14 12.75
C SER A 73 8.32 16.09 13.62
N ASP A 74 7.20 15.52 13.16
CA ASP A 74 6.47 14.52 13.95
C ASP A 74 7.24 13.20 13.99
N ASP A 75 7.21 12.56 15.16
CA ASP A 75 7.87 11.27 15.36
C ASP A 75 7.07 10.15 14.70
N ARG A 76 7.58 9.68 13.56
CA ARG A 76 7.03 8.56 12.80
C ARG A 76 7.35 7.20 13.43
N ASN A 77 8.14 7.15 14.50
CA ASN A 77 8.40 5.93 15.27
C ASN A 77 7.31 5.67 16.32
N ASP A 78 6.50 6.68 16.68
CA ASP A 78 5.28 6.44 17.43
C ASP A 78 4.25 5.79 16.49
N PHE A 79 4.17 4.47 16.60
CA PHE A 79 3.32 3.63 15.78
C PHE A 79 1.84 4.03 15.86
N VAL A 80 1.36 4.43 17.05
CA VAL A 80 -0.06 4.76 17.25
C VAL A 80 -0.38 6.09 16.58
N ILE A 81 0.48 7.09 16.76
CA ILE A 81 0.31 8.40 16.13
C ILE A 81 0.40 8.27 14.60
N ALA A 82 1.40 7.54 14.10
CA ALA A 82 1.60 7.32 12.67
C ALA A 82 0.42 6.61 12.01
N LEU A 83 -0.07 5.52 12.61
CA LEU A 83 -1.25 4.83 12.10
C LEU A 83 -2.47 5.75 12.10
N LYS A 84 -2.73 6.46 13.21
CA LYS A 84 -3.89 7.33 13.32
C LYS A 84 -3.90 8.38 12.21
N ALA A 85 -2.77 9.05 11.97
CA ALA A 85 -2.64 10.04 10.91
C ALA A 85 -2.92 9.44 9.52
N ILE A 86 -2.36 8.25 9.25
CA ILE A 86 -2.59 7.51 7.99
C ILE A 86 -4.09 7.26 7.78
N PHE A 87 -4.80 6.74 8.79
CA PHE A 87 -6.21 6.41 8.69
C PHE A 87 -7.10 7.67 8.57
N GLU A 88 -6.69 8.80 9.13
CA GLU A 88 -7.44 10.07 9.06
C GLU A 88 -7.25 10.80 7.72
N VAL A 89 -6.04 10.76 7.16
CA VAL A 89 -5.66 11.63 6.02
C VAL A 89 -5.60 10.89 4.70
N MET A 90 -4.95 9.72 4.66
CA MET A 90 -4.67 9.04 3.39
C MET A 90 -5.93 8.59 2.61
N PRO A 91 -7.06 8.18 3.22
CA PRO A 91 -8.25 7.81 2.47
C PRO A 91 -8.73 8.91 1.51
N ARG A 92 -8.91 10.13 2.03
CA ARG A 92 -9.31 11.28 1.21
C ARG A 92 -8.28 11.60 0.13
N LYS A 93 -7.00 11.52 0.46
CA LYS A 93 -5.92 11.83 -0.49
C LYS A 93 -5.80 10.78 -1.59
N LEU A 94 -6.12 9.52 -1.29
CA LEU A 94 -6.20 8.46 -2.28
C LEU A 94 -7.38 8.68 -3.23
N GLU A 95 -8.54 9.13 -2.72
CA GLU A 95 -9.70 9.51 -3.55
C GLU A 95 -9.33 10.61 -4.54
N GLU A 96 -8.74 11.71 -4.05
CA GLU A 96 -8.27 12.84 -4.87
C GLU A 96 -7.25 12.40 -5.94
N LEU A 97 -6.35 11.46 -5.60
CA LEU A 97 -5.38 10.92 -6.54
C LEU A 97 -6.04 10.06 -7.64
N ILE A 98 -7.00 9.21 -7.27
CA ILE A 98 -7.71 8.35 -8.22
C ILE A 98 -8.50 9.19 -9.22
N GLU A 99 -9.21 10.22 -8.74
CA GLU A 99 -9.94 11.18 -9.58
C GLU A 99 -9.02 11.83 -10.58
N LYS A 100 -7.92 12.43 -10.09
CA LYS A 100 -6.93 13.10 -10.93
C LYS A 100 -6.35 12.18 -12.02
N ILE A 101 -5.97 10.94 -11.67
CA ILE A 101 -5.44 9.98 -12.65
C ILE A 101 -6.51 9.62 -13.68
N ASN A 102 -7.75 9.37 -13.25
CA ASN A 102 -8.83 8.97 -14.15
C ASN A 102 -9.32 10.09 -15.07
N GLU A 103 -9.09 11.36 -14.72
CA GLU A 103 -9.39 12.54 -15.55
C GLU A 103 -8.28 12.84 -16.56
N THR A 104 -7.02 12.67 -16.16
CA THR A 104 -5.85 13.08 -16.95
C THR A 104 -5.29 11.97 -17.85
N ASP A 105 -5.59 10.71 -17.56
CA ASP A 105 -5.02 9.55 -18.24
C ASP A 105 -6.08 8.78 -19.02
N ASP A 106 -5.76 8.42 -20.26
CA ASP A 106 -6.62 7.55 -21.07
C ASP A 106 -6.79 6.16 -20.43
N ASN A 107 -5.80 5.71 -19.64
CA ASN A 107 -5.84 4.43 -18.95
C ASN A 107 -6.25 4.64 -17.49
N LYS A 108 -7.57 4.68 -17.26
CA LYS A 108 -8.18 4.76 -15.93
C LYS A 108 -7.75 3.60 -15.04
N ILE A 109 -7.68 3.85 -13.74
CA ILE A 109 -7.39 2.84 -12.73
C ILE A 109 -8.51 1.80 -12.73
N THR A 110 -8.14 0.54 -12.91
CA THR A 110 -9.08 -0.59 -12.99
C THR A 110 -8.91 -1.60 -11.85
N CYS A 111 -7.76 -1.56 -11.17
CA CYS A 111 -7.44 -2.46 -10.07
C CYS A 111 -6.66 -1.71 -8.99
N LEU A 112 -7.03 -1.92 -7.72
CA LEU A 112 -6.28 -1.54 -6.54
C LEU A 112 -5.67 -2.80 -5.91
N VAL A 113 -4.35 -2.80 -5.75
CA VAL A 113 -3.61 -3.77 -4.95
C VAL A 113 -3.17 -3.08 -3.65
N ALA A 114 -3.75 -3.48 -2.52
CA ALA A 114 -3.40 -2.89 -1.23
C ALA A 114 -2.75 -3.92 -0.33
N ASP A 115 -1.74 -3.49 0.43
CA ASP A 115 -1.28 -4.25 1.59
C ASP A 115 -2.46 -4.50 2.54
N GLU A 116 -2.50 -5.69 3.15
CA GLU A 116 -3.60 -6.07 4.04
C GLU A 116 -3.76 -5.09 5.23
N ASN A 117 -2.66 -4.53 5.74
CA ASN A 117 -2.69 -3.53 6.81
C ASN A 117 -3.27 -2.18 6.35
N MET A 118 -3.41 -1.97 5.04
CA MET A 118 -4.00 -0.78 4.43
C MET A 118 -5.45 -1.04 4.02
N GLY A 119 -6.18 -1.87 4.78
CA GLY A 119 -7.55 -2.29 4.48
C GLY A 119 -8.56 -1.15 4.26
N TRP A 120 -8.28 0.05 4.76
CA TRP A 120 -9.06 1.26 4.46
C TRP A 120 -9.11 1.59 2.97
N ALA A 121 -8.07 1.26 2.20
CA ALA A 121 -7.98 1.54 0.77
C ALA A 121 -9.01 0.75 -0.05
N PHE A 122 -9.45 -0.41 0.45
CA PHE A 122 -10.52 -1.19 -0.18
C PHE A 122 -11.87 -0.46 -0.17
N LYS A 123 -12.15 0.33 0.88
CA LYS A 123 -13.36 1.16 0.93
C LYS A 123 -13.28 2.30 -0.10
N VAL A 124 -12.09 2.87 -0.29
CA VAL A 124 -11.85 3.87 -1.34
C VAL A 124 -12.10 3.25 -2.71
N ALA A 125 -11.45 2.12 -3.05
CA ALA A 125 -11.63 1.47 -4.35
C ALA A 125 -13.10 1.09 -4.64
N GLU A 126 -13.85 0.69 -3.62
CA GLU A 126 -15.28 0.37 -3.75
C GLU A 126 -16.11 1.57 -4.20
N LYS A 127 -15.83 2.78 -3.70
CA LYS A 127 -16.52 4.01 -4.12
C LYS A 127 -16.36 4.29 -5.62
N PHE A 128 -15.23 3.87 -6.20
CA PHE A 128 -14.92 4.06 -7.63
C PHE A 128 -15.23 2.83 -8.50
N GLY A 129 -15.80 1.76 -7.93
CA GLY A 129 -16.06 0.51 -8.65
C GLY A 129 -14.78 -0.19 -9.14
N ILE A 130 -13.64 0.05 -8.49
CA ILE A 130 -12.33 -0.50 -8.84
C ILE A 130 -12.19 -1.91 -8.25
N LYS A 131 -11.60 -2.85 -9.01
CA LYS A 131 -11.32 -4.21 -8.51
C LYS A 131 -10.31 -4.17 -7.37
N LYS A 132 -10.49 -5.02 -6.36
CA LYS A 132 -9.72 -5.00 -5.11
C LYS A 132 -8.89 -6.28 -4.98
N VAL A 133 -7.60 -6.14 -4.69
CA VAL A 133 -6.70 -7.26 -4.41
C VAL A 133 -5.94 -6.97 -3.12
N ALA A 134 -6.04 -7.88 -2.15
CA ALA A 134 -5.22 -7.83 -0.95
C ALA A 134 -3.87 -8.49 -1.19
N PHE A 135 -2.79 -7.81 -0.79
CA PHE A 135 -1.43 -8.31 -0.90
C PHE A 135 -0.90 -8.71 0.48
N TRP A 136 -0.55 -9.99 0.60
CA TRP A 136 0.10 -10.57 1.77
C TRP A 136 1.46 -11.12 1.37
N HIS A 137 2.52 -10.49 1.84
CA HIS A 137 3.90 -10.89 1.52
C HIS A 137 4.56 -11.70 2.65
N ALA A 138 3.93 -11.78 3.82
CA ALA A 138 4.44 -12.52 4.98
C ALA A 138 4.10 -14.03 4.90
N SER A 139 4.45 -14.78 5.96
CA SER A 139 4.24 -16.22 6.02
C SER A 139 2.77 -16.62 5.86
N THR A 140 2.51 -17.70 5.11
CA THR A 140 1.18 -18.31 4.99
C THR A 140 0.69 -18.89 6.32
N ALA A 141 1.61 -19.34 7.19
CA ALA A 141 1.28 -19.80 8.53
C ALA A 141 0.75 -18.65 9.39
N LEU A 142 1.35 -17.45 9.29
CA LEU A 142 0.85 -16.26 9.98
C LEU A 142 -0.54 -15.87 9.50
N LEU A 143 -0.78 -15.91 8.18
CA LEU A 143 -2.11 -15.65 7.62
C LEU A 143 -3.16 -16.65 8.13
N ALA A 144 -2.82 -17.94 8.15
CA ALA A 144 -3.70 -18.99 8.67
C ALA A 144 -4.02 -18.77 10.15
N THR A 145 -3.03 -18.40 10.96
CA THR A 145 -3.21 -18.03 12.37
C THR A 145 -4.14 -16.84 12.51
N SER A 146 -3.93 -15.76 11.75
CA SER A 146 -4.77 -14.55 11.78
C SER A 146 -6.24 -14.87 11.48
N PHE A 147 -6.52 -15.70 10.47
CA PHE A 147 -7.90 -16.10 10.15
C PHE A 147 -8.54 -17.05 11.17
N ASN A 148 -7.76 -17.69 12.04
CA ASN A 148 -8.27 -18.59 13.05
C ASN A 148 -8.10 -18.04 14.47
N ILE A 149 -7.77 -16.75 14.64
CA ILE A 149 -7.44 -16.17 15.95
C ILE A 149 -8.56 -16.36 16.97
N THR A 150 -9.83 -16.19 16.58
CA THR A 150 -10.97 -16.42 17.48
C THR A 150 -11.06 -17.87 17.96
N LYS A 151 -10.79 -18.85 17.08
CA LYS A 151 -10.79 -20.26 17.45
C LYS A 151 -9.63 -20.59 18.39
N LEU A 152 -8.44 -20.06 18.09
CA LEU A 152 -7.24 -20.28 18.89
C LEU A 152 -7.34 -19.66 20.29
N ILE A 153 -8.01 -18.50 20.42
CA ILE A 153 -8.34 -17.89 21.72
C ILE A 153 -9.28 -18.80 22.52
N VAL A 154 -10.35 -19.32 21.90
CA VAL A 154 -11.31 -20.21 22.57
C VAL A 154 -10.66 -21.51 23.04
N LEU A 155 -9.71 -22.05 22.27
CA LEU A 155 -8.95 -23.25 22.62
C LEU A 155 -7.90 -23.01 23.72
N LYS A 156 -7.72 -21.77 24.19
CA LYS A 156 -6.66 -21.35 25.13
C LYS A 156 -5.25 -21.77 24.68
N GLU A 157 -5.04 -21.95 23.38
CA GLU A 157 -3.72 -22.27 22.83
C GLU A 157 -2.77 -21.07 22.85
N PHE A 158 -3.31 -19.88 23.11
CA PHE A 158 -2.55 -18.67 23.38
C PHE A 158 -2.68 -18.27 24.86
N ASN A 159 -1.67 -18.60 25.67
CA ASN A 159 -1.45 -17.95 26.96
C ASN A 159 -0.91 -16.53 26.70
N ILE A 160 -1.77 -15.62 26.23
CA ILE A 160 -1.43 -14.20 26.20
C ILE A 160 -1.60 -13.71 27.64
N VAL A 161 -0.49 -13.67 28.38
CA VAL A 161 -0.39 -12.88 29.60
C VAL A 161 -0.43 -11.43 29.15
N LEU A 162 -1.61 -10.81 29.17
CA LEU A 162 -1.72 -9.37 29.14
C LEU A 162 -1.13 -8.89 30.48
N GLN A 163 0.07 -8.30 30.43
CA GLN A 163 0.56 -7.53 31.57
C GLN A 163 -0.22 -6.22 31.58
N ASP A 164 -0.96 -6.00 32.67
CA ASP A 164 -1.64 -4.75 33.00
C ASP A 164 -0.66 -3.57 33.13
#